data_AF-A0A4S2HB24-F1
#
_entry.id   AF-A0A4S2HB24-F1
#
_cell.length_a   1.000
_cell.length_b   1.000
_cell.length_c   1.000
_cell.angle_alpha   90.00
_cell.angle_beta   90.00
_cell.angle_gamma   90.00
#
_symmetry.space_group_name_H-M   'P 1'
#
loop_
_entity.id
_entity.type
_entity.pdbx_description
1 polymer ?
#
loop_
_entity_poly.entity_id
_entity_poly.type
_entity_poly.pdbx_seq_one_letter_code
_entity_poly.pdbx_strand_id
1 'polypeptide(L)'
;MRTVLARLTGLFRKIGIWRLFRVGGVRGSITLANLAVFALLGHLHGGDAIGAFASYLAFTTLAGGFFSAGFPEMLMRRAALIDVRSFARLKRWRSAFWFGALLAALVASPASVALVWVLRSKAEIDLPWIAAIGPVVFSLNLLLSEEMRGRGKAELSLFITNFATILAPLGYLAVSILLPAHEVLTALVLTHIVSGLGLVMIFMSTSTRVDLSASRALALLKAMSPVDLASMALMRVFSGGASHVMVLLAAGLGSPVLAGFVAVAARLAGLAATFTGIVNASFARRVGAAQKFPDQLKALFALTAAISFAGVGVLMLPILLFPDQFLALFAVSPELANAGLGLQILAGARIIRSLAGVSDLFLLVLGRAYIELMATFLGFVALVMTVSLLPVTALGAAISLTVSVIVHGLISGLGAWSSFHRKI
;
A
#
# COMPACT_ATOMS: atom_id res chain seq x y z
N MET A 1 -37.00 -1.74 -21.59
CA MET A 1 -35.98 -1.85 -20.51
C MET A 1 -35.18 -3.15 -20.51
N ARG A 2 -35.78 -4.35 -20.56
CA ARG A 2 -35.04 -5.64 -20.51
C ARG A 2 -33.97 -5.83 -21.60
N THR A 3 -34.22 -5.38 -22.83
CA THR A 3 -33.28 -5.46 -23.97
C THR A 3 -32.09 -4.49 -23.87
N VAL A 4 -32.29 -3.32 -23.27
CA VAL A 4 -31.22 -2.34 -23.00
C VAL A 4 -30.33 -2.84 -21.87
N LEU A 5 -30.92 -3.37 -20.79
CA LEU A 5 -30.19 -3.94 -19.67
C LEU A 5 -29.36 -5.17 -20.09
N ALA A 6 -29.90 -6.01 -20.98
CA ALA A 6 -29.19 -7.17 -21.55
C ALA A 6 -28.02 -6.76 -22.46
N ARG A 7 -28.20 -5.71 -23.29
CA ARG A 7 -27.12 -5.17 -24.13
C ARG A 7 -26.03 -4.51 -23.29
N LEU A 8 -26.40 -3.74 -22.27
CA LEU A 8 -25.45 -3.12 -21.33
C LEU A 8 -24.69 -4.17 -20.52
N THR A 9 -25.36 -5.18 -19.97
CA THR A 9 -24.69 -6.29 -19.24
C THR A 9 -23.79 -7.13 -20.13
N GLY A 10 -24.16 -7.36 -21.39
CA GLY A 10 -23.32 -7.98 -22.41
C GLY A 10 -22.08 -7.15 -22.76
N LEU A 11 -22.24 -5.82 -22.87
CA LEU A 11 -21.14 -4.86 -23.06
C LEU A 11 -20.22 -4.85 -21.84
N PHE A 12 -20.78 -4.78 -20.63
CA PHE A 12 -20.05 -4.83 -19.36
C PHE A 12 -19.26 -6.14 -19.20
N ARG A 13 -19.79 -7.28 -19.66
CA ARG A 13 -19.05 -8.55 -19.73
C ARG A 13 -17.91 -8.50 -20.76
N LYS A 14 -18.16 -8.03 -21.98
CA LYS A 14 -17.14 -7.90 -23.04
C LYS A 14 -15.99 -6.96 -22.66
N ILE A 15 -16.27 -5.90 -21.89
CA ILE A 15 -15.27 -4.92 -21.47
C ILE A 15 -14.57 -5.33 -20.16
N GLY A 16 -14.99 -6.43 -19.51
CA GLY A 16 -14.41 -6.89 -18.25
C GLY A 16 -14.85 -6.07 -17.03
N ILE A 17 -15.90 -5.26 -17.16
CA ILE A 17 -16.41 -4.34 -16.13
C ILE A 17 -16.91 -5.10 -14.88
N TRP A 18 -17.41 -6.32 -15.04
CA TRP A 18 -17.75 -7.18 -13.90
C TRP A 18 -16.53 -7.62 -13.07
N ARG A 19 -15.38 -7.84 -13.71
CA ARG A 19 -14.12 -8.16 -13.01
C ARG A 19 -13.57 -6.95 -12.26
N LEU A 20 -13.82 -5.78 -12.85
CA LEU A 20 -13.58 -4.42 -12.35
C LEU A 20 -14.37 -4.13 -11.06
N PHE A 21 -15.69 -4.40 -11.05
CA PHE A 21 -16.52 -4.31 -9.84
C PHE A 21 -16.12 -5.34 -8.78
N ARG A 22 -15.66 -6.53 -9.18
CA ARG A 22 -15.27 -7.58 -8.23
C ARG A 22 -13.94 -7.29 -7.55
N VAL A 23 -12.89 -6.98 -8.32
CA VAL A 23 -11.56 -6.64 -7.79
C VAL A 23 -11.58 -5.26 -7.14
N GLY A 24 -12.27 -4.29 -7.74
CA GLY A 24 -12.46 -2.96 -7.18
C GLY A 24 -13.35 -2.96 -5.94
N GLY A 25 -14.39 -3.81 -5.92
CA GLY A 25 -15.23 -4.03 -4.74
C GLY A 25 -14.44 -4.63 -3.59
N VAL A 26 -13.61 -5.65 -3.83
CA VAL A 26 -12.75 -6.25 -2.79
C VAL A 26 -11.71 -5.25 -2.27
N ARG A 27 -11.04 -4.51 -3.16
CA ARG A 27 -10.03 -3.52 -2.73
C ARG A 27 -10.68 -2.34 -1.99
N GLY A 28 -11.83 -1.87 -2.47
CA GLY A 28 -12.61 -0.81 -1.84
C GLY A 28 -13.16 -1.23 -0.48
N SER A 29 -13.72 -2.45 -0.36
CA SER A 29 -14.23 -2.98 0.91
C SER A 29 -13.12 -3.13 1.95
N ILE A 30 -11.91 -3.50 1.52
CA ILE A 30 -10.73 -3.55 2.38
C ILE A 30 -10.35 -2.16 2.90
N THR A 31 -10.31 -1.15 2.03
CA THR A 31 -9.98 0.23 2.45
C THR A 31 -11.05 0.77 3.39
N LEU A 32 -12.33 0.52 3.11
CA LEU A 32 -13.44 0.90 3.98
C LEU A 32 -13.41 0.18 5.33
N ALA A 33 -13.11 -1.13 5.35
CA ALA A 33 -12.95 -1.88 6.60
C ALA A 33 -11.82 -1.29 7.45
N ASN A 34 -10.67 -0.97 6.85
CA ASN A 34 -9.57 -0.31 7.56
C ASN A 34 -9.97 1.08 8.10
N LEU A 35 -10.79 1.85 7.36
CA LEU A 35 -11.29 3.14 7.85
C LEU A 35 -12.28 2.96 9.01
N ALA A 36 -13.23 2.03 8.90
CA ALA A 36 -14.19 1.75 9.98
C ALA A 36 -13.48 1.31 11.27
N VAL A 37 -12.40 0.54 11.13
CA VAL A 37 -11.50 0.16 12.21
C VAL A 37 -10.88 1.37 12.90
N PHE A 38 -10.30 2.29 12.11
CA PHE A 38 -9.63 3.47 12.66
C PHE A 38 -10.64 4.38 13.37
N ALA A 39 -11.83 4.51 12.79
CA ALA A 39 -12.94 5.26 13.38
C ALA A 39 -13.31 4.68 14.75
N LEU A 40 -13.49 3.36 14.82
CA LEU A 40 -13.83 2.67 16.05
C LEU A 40 -12.73 2.78 17.12
N LEU A 41 -11.46 2.61 16.72
CA LEU A 41 -10.32 2.78 17.62
C LEU A 41 -10.26 4.20 18.20
N GLY A 42 -10.52 5.21 17.36
CA GLY A 42 -10.63 6.60 17.79
C GLY A 42 -11.75 6.85 18.78
N HIS A 43 -12.95 6.33 18.51
CA HIS A 43 -14.09 6.53 19.41
C HIS A 43 -13.94 5.83 20.77
N LEU A 44 -13.25 4.67 20.80
CA LEU A 44 -13.08 3.91 22.04
C LEU A 44 -11.87 4.37 22.87
N HIS A 45 -10.80 4.83 22.22
CA HIS A 45 -9.50 5.06 22.89
C HIS A 45 -8.82 6.39 22.52
N GLY A 46 -9.46 7.24 21.71
CA GLY A 46 -8.94 8.53 21.29
C GLY A 46 -7.88 8.47 20.18
N GLY A 47 -7.40 9.65 19.79
CA GLY A 47 -6.45 9.81 18.69
C GLY A 47 -5.07 9.19 18.94
N ASP A 48 -4.64 9.07 20.20
CA ASP A 48 -3.34 8.48 20.56
C ASP A 48 -3.29 6.98 20.23
N ALA A 49 -4.38 6.26 20.48
CA ALA A 49 -4.47 4.84 20.13
C ALA A 49 -4.41 4.63 18.60
N ILE A 50 -5.06 5.52 17.82
CA ILE A 50 -4.92 5.52 16.36
C ILE A 50 -3.45 5.75 15.98
N GLY A 51 -2.81 6.75 16.58
CA GLY A 51 -1.40 7.08 16.32
C GLY A 51 -0.45 5.94 16.62
N ALA A 52 -0.61 5.27 17.77
CA ALA A 52 0.22 4.15 18.18
C ALA A 52 0.03 2.94 17.26
N PHE A 53 -1.23 2.57 16.94
CA PHE A 53 -1.51 1.47 16.03
C PHE A 53 -1.07 1.77 14.59
N ALA A 54 -1.27 3.00 14.13
CA ALA A 54 -0.79 3.45 12.83
C ALA A 54 0.73 3.43 12.75
N SER A 55 1.43 3.80 13.81
CA SER A 55 2.89 3.73 13.91
C SER A 55 3.37 2.28 13.84
N TYR A 56 2.71 1.37 14.56
CA TYR A 56 2.95 -0.06 14.45
C TYR A 56 2.78 -0.58 13.02
N LEU A 57 1.67 -0.24 12.36
CA LEU A 57 1.43 -0.65 10.96
C LEU A 57 2.42 0.00 10.00
N ALA A 58 2.78 1.27 10.26
CA ALA A 58 3.72 2.04 9.47
C ALA A 58 5.09 1.37 9.47
N PHE A 59 5.57 1.07 10.68
CA PHE A 59 6.76 0.31 10.96
C PHE A 59 6.71 -1.08 10.30
N THR A 60 5.66 -1.85 10.57
CA THR A 60 5.49 -3.22 10.06
C THR A 60 5.57 -3.27 8.53
N THR A 61 4.95 -2.29 7.86
CA THR A 61 4.92 -2.24 6.39
C THR A 61 6.26 -1.78 5.80
N LEU A 62 6.92 -0.78 6.39
CA LEU A 62 8.22 -0.29 5.91
C LEU A 62 9.32 -1.32 6.14
N ALA A 63 9.42 -1.81 7.38
CA ALA A 63 10.35 -2.84 7.77
C ALA A 63 10.09 -4.12 6.95
N GLY A 64 8.86 -4.64 6.94
CA GLY A 64 8.52 -5.84 6.18
C GLY A 64 8.70 -5.66 4.66
N GLY A 65 8.40 -4.48 4.12
CA GLY A 65 8.66 -4.15 2.71
C GLY A 65 10.15 -4.20 2.36
N PHE A 66 10.99 -3.56 3.17
CA PHE A 66 12.46 -3.59 3.00
C PHE A 66 13.02 -5.01 3.17
N PHE A 67 12.59 -5.72 4.22
CA PHE A 67 13.08 -7.06 4.52
C PHE A 67 12.66 -8.06 3.46
N SER A 68 11.46 -7.94 2.87
CA SER A 68 11.06 -8.77 1.72
C SER A 68 11.94 -8.62 0.47
N ALA A 69 12.93 -7.70 0.47
CA ALA A 69 14.02 -7.56 -0.50
C ALA A 69 13.58 -7.57 -1.98
N GLY A 70 12.37 -7.09 -2.28
CA GLY A 70 11.80 -7.10 -3.64
C GLY A 70 11.53 -8.50 -4.20
N PHE A 71 11.62 -9.56 -3.40
CA PHE A 71 11.23 -10.93 -3.79
C PHE A 71 9.78 -11.01 -4.30
N PRO A 72 8.79 -10.34 -3.69
CA PRO A 72 7.40 -10.35 -4.17
C PRO A 72 7.26 -9.73 -5.58
N GLU A 73 7.94 -8.60 -5.85
CA GLU A 73 7.93 -7.93 -7.14
C GLU A 73 8.68 -8.74 -8.21
N MET A 74 9.78 -9.39 -7.85
CA MET A 74 10.50 -10.28 -8.76
C MET A 74 9.68 -11.55 -9.09
N LEU A 75 8.92 -12.05 -8.11
CA LEU A 75 7.91 -13.10 -8.29
C LEU A 75 6.87 -12.70 -9.34
N MET A 76 6.29 -11.49 -9.21
CA MET A 76 5.35 -10.96 -10.19
C MET A 76 5.97 -10.84 -11.57
N ARG A 77 7.18 -10.26 -11.68
CA ARG A 77 7.88 -10.09 -12.97
C ARG A 77 8.14 -11.44 -13.63
N ARG A 78 8.59 -12.44 -12.88
CA ARG A 78 8.85 -13.79 -13.43
C ARG A 78 7.55 -14.55 -13.72
N ALA A 79 6.51 -14.41 -12.90
CA ALA A 79 5.19 -14.99 -13.18
C ALA A 79 4.54 -14.39 -14.43
N ALA A 80 4.82 -13.12 -14.73
CA ALA A 80 4.35 -12.45 -15.95
C ALA A 80 5.13 -12.87 -17.21
N LEU A 81 6.42 -13.23 -17.07
CA LEU A 81 7.28 -13.64 -18.18
C LEU A 81 7.22 -15.15 -18.48
N ILE A 82 6.81 -15.97 -17.51
CA ILE A 82 6.70 -17.42 -17.67
C ILE A 82 5.26 -17.72 -18.10
N ASP A 83 5.09 -18.17 -19.34
CA ASP A 83 3.80 -18.60 -19.88
C ASP A 83 3.09 -19.55 -18.89
N VAL A 84 1.81 -19.24 -18.61
CA VAL A 84 0.97 -19.77 -17.50
C VAL A 84 0.94 -21.30 -17.46
N ARG A 85 1.31 -21.94 -18.57
CA ARG A 85 1.36 -23.41 -18.74
C ARG A 85 2.57 -24.09 -18.07
N SER A 86 3.61 -23.37 -17.64
CA SER A 86 4.79 -23.98 -16.98
C SER A 86 4.91 -23.69 -15.49
N PHE A 87 3.79 -23.82 -14.75
CA PHE A 87 3.72 -23.68 -13.28
C PHE A 87 4.79 -24.51 -12.52
N ALA A 88 5.30 -25.59 -13.12
CA ALA A 88 6.42 -26.38 -12.62
C ALA A 88 7.75 -25.60 -12.49
N ARG A 89 7.99 -24.53 -13.30
CA ARG A 89 9.13 -23.62 -13.09
C ARG A 89 8.89 -22.70 -11.91
N LEU A 90 7.67 -22.18 -11.72
CA LEU A 90 7.32 -21.34 -10.56
C LEU A 90 7.49 -22.10 -9.23
N LYS A 91 7.14 -23.39 -9.22
CA LYS A 91 7.30 -24.29 -8.07
C LYS A 91 8.75 -24.40 -7.59
N ARG A 92 9.73 -24.31 -8.49
CA ARG A 92 11.18 -24.33 -8.15
C ARG A 92 11.64 -23.07 -7.45
N TRP A 93 11.09 -21.91 -7.82
CA TRP A 93 11.44 -20.65 -7.17
C TRP A 93 10.73 -20.46 -5.82
N ARG A 94 9.63 -21.17 -5.60
CA ARG A 94 8.89 -21.15 -4.32
C ARG A 94 9.79 -21.42 -3.12
N SER A 95 10.71 -22.38 -3.22
CA SER A 95 11.66 -22.70 -2.14
C SER A 95 12.62 -21.54 -1.85
N ALA A 96 13.16 -20.92 -2.90
CA ALA A 96 14.02 -19.74 -2.82
C ALA A 96 13.30 -18.54 -2.20
N PHE A 97 12.01 -18.38 -2.48
CA PHE A 97 11.21 -17.29 -1.93
C PHE A 97 10.87 -17.49 -0.45
N TRP A 98 10.43 -18.68 -0.04
CA TRP A 98 10.18 -18.96 1.38
C TRP A 98 11.47 -18.92 2.20
N PHE A 99 12.58 -19.40 1.64
CA PHE A 99 13.89 -19.31 2.28
C PHE A 99 14.42 -17.87 2.36
N GLY A 100 14.26 -17.08 1.29
CA GLY A 100 14.57 -15.65 1.27
C GLY A 100 13.70 -14.87 2.26
N ALA A 101 12.42 -15.22 2.41
CA ALA A 101 11.50 -14.68 3.42
C ALA A 101 11.97 -14.95 4.84
N LEU A 102 12.44 -16.18 5.07
CA LEU A 102 12.91 -16.61 6.38
C LEU A 102 14.21 -15.87 6.73
N LEU A 103 15.14 -15.76 5.78
CA LEU A 103 16.36 -14.96 5.96
C LEU A 103 16.05 -13.48 6.19
N ALA A 104 15.15 -12.92 5.40
CA ALA A 104 14.64 -11.58 5.56
C ALA A 104 14.05 -11.35 6.96
N ALA A 105 13.22 -12.28 7.43
CA ALA A 105 12.63 -12.25 8.76
C ALA A 105 13.67 -12.35 9.89
N LEU A 106 14.72 -13.18 9.70
CA LEU A 106 15.81 -13.31 10.67
C LEU A 106 16.66 -12.04 10.75
N VAL A 107 16.98 -11.41 9.62
CA VAL A 107 17.70 -10.13 9.57
C VAL A 107 16.80 -8.99 10.07
N ALA A 108 15.49 -9.07 9.83
CA ALA A 108 14.51 -8.11 10.27
C ALA A 108 14.42 -8.01 11.79
N SER A 109 14.52 -9.14 12.48
CA SER A 109 14.20 -9.24 13.90
C SER A 109 15.08 -8.34 14.78
N PRO A 110 16.42 -8.33 14.67
CA PRO A 110 17.26 -7.43 15.47
C PRO A 110 17.04 -5.94 15.16
N ALA A 111 16.90 -5.57 13.88
CA ALA A 111 16.62 -4.20 13.47
C ALA A 111 15.24 -3.72 13.94
N SER A 112 14.26 -4.63 13.93
CA SER A 112 12.91 -4.39 14.43
C SER A 112 12.89 -4.17 15.94
N VAL A 113 13.65 -4.97 16.70
CA VAL A 113 13.82 -4.80 18.15
C VAL A 113 14.52 -3.48 18.48
N ALA A 114 15.62 -3.17 17.78
CA ALA A 114 16.35 -1.91 17.98
C ALA A 114 15.47 -0.69 17.71
N LEU A 115 14.65 -0.73 16.65
CA LEU A 115 13.78 0.38 16.32
C LEU A 115 12.58 0.51 17.28
N VAL A 116 11.99 -0.60 17.73
CA VAL A 116 10.98 -0.58 18.82
C VAL A 116 11.56 0.02 20.09
N TRP A 117 12.83 -0.28 20.41
CA TRP A 117 13.52 0.32 21.55
C TRP A 117 13.73 1.83 21.38
N VAL A 118 14.10 2.29 20.18
CA VAL A 118 14.21 3.74 19.87
C VAL A 118 12.86 4.45 20.00
N LEU A 119 11.79 3.85 19.47
CA LEU A 119 10.44 4.42 19.57
C LEU A 119 9.96 4.48 21.04
N ARG A 120 10.17 3.43 21.83
CA ARG A 120 9.82 3.44 23.26
C ARG A 120 10.61 4.48 24.06
N SER A 121 11.92 4.60 23.80
CA SER A 121 12.80 5.47 24.58
C SER A 121 12.70 6.96 24.21
N LYS A 122 12.28 7.30 22.98
CA LYS A 122 12.24 8.68 22.50
C LYS A 122 10.85 9.23 22.23
N ALA A 123 9.88 8.38 21.91
CA ALA A 123 8.57 8.81 21.42
C ALA A 123 7.45 8.65 22.47
N GLU A 124 7.76 8.11 23.66
CA GLU A 124 6.78 7.74 24.70
C GLU A 124 5.65 6.82 24.19
N ILE A 125 5.83 6.20 23.01
CA ILE A 125 4.88 5.23 22.47
C ILE A 125 5.20 3.89 23.10
N ASP A 126 4.31 3.39 23.95
CA ASP A 126 4.45 2.08 24.59
C ASP A 126 4.17 0.93 23.61
N LEU A 127 5.01 0.79 22.58
CA LEU A 127 4.95 -0.33 21.65
C LEU A 127 5.40 -1.62 22.35
N PRO A 128 4.57 -2.66 22.41
CA PRO A 128 4.95 -3.91 23.05
C PRO A 128 6.10 -4.56 22.30
N TRP A 129 7.01 -5.24 23.01
CA TRP A 129 8.17 -5.91 22.38
C TRP A 129 7.77 -6.88 21.26
N ILE A 130 6.57 -7.48 21.36
CA ILE A 130 5.99 -8.39 20.37
C ILE A 130 5.74 -7.69 19.02
N ALA A 131 5.66 -6.36 18.98
CA ALA A 131 5.57 -5.58 17.74
C ALA A 131 6.74 -5.84 16.78
N ALA A 132 7.91 -6.24 17.29
CA ALA A 132 9.06 -6.62 16.47
C ALA A 132 8.80 -7.82 15.55
N ILE A 133 7.78 -8.65 15.85
CA ILE A 133 7.36 -9.79 15.03
C ILE A 133 6.47 -9.35 13.85
N GLY A 134 5.83 -8.19 13.94
CA GLY A 134 4.95 -7.64 12.89
C GLY A 134 5.56 -7.64 11.48
N PRO A 135 6.76 -7.04 11.27
CA PRO A 135 7.46 -7.03 9.99
C PRO A 135 7.66 -8.43 9.37
N VAL A 136 7.93 -9.44 10.21
CA VAL A 136 8.10 -10.83 9.79
C VAL A 136 6.79 -11.38 9.24
N VAL A 137 5.71 -11.26 10.01
CA VAL A 137 4.37 -11.73 9.62
C VAL A 137 3.90 -11.04 8.34
N PHE A 138 4.09 -9.72 8.24
CA PHE A 138 3.74 -8.96 7.05
C PHE A 138 4.50 -9.46 5.81
N SER A 139 5.81 -9.72 5.92
CA SER A 139 6.62 -10.25 4.82
C SER A 139 6.12 -11.62 4.33
N LEU A 140 5.77 -12.51 5.26
CA LEU A 140 5.23 -13.83 4.94
C LEU A 140 3.87 -13.72 4.24
N ASN A 141 2.97 -12.88 4.74
CA ASN A 141 1.67 -12.60 4.13
C ASN A 141 1.81 -11.99 2.73
N LEU A 142 2.76 -11.07 2.55
CA LEU A 142 3.02 -10.43 1.27
C LEU A 142 3.49 -11.45 0.22
N LEU A 143 4.41 -12.34 0.59
CA LEU A 143 4.88 -13.41 -0.30
C LEU A 143 3.80 -14.41 -0.65
N LEU A 144 2.99 -14.81 0.32
CA LEU A 144 1.85 -15.68 0.10
C LEU A 144 0.83 -15.03 -0.83
N SER A 145 0.59 -13.72 -0.65
CA SER A 145 -0.23 -12.92 -1.55
C SER A 145 0.32 -12.92 -2.97
N GLU A 146 1.62 -12.68 -3.17
CA GLU A 146 2.20 -12.70 -4.51
C GLU A 146 2.24 -14.10 -5.13
N GLU A 147 2.41 -15.15 -4.33
CA GLU A 147 2.24 -16.53 -4.79
C GLU A 147 0.81 -16.79 -5.29
N MET A 148 -0.21 -16.33 -4.56
CA MET A 148 -1.61 -16.42 -5.00
C MET A 148 -1.89 -15.58 -6.25
N ARG A 149 -1.26 -14.41 -6.37
CA ARG A 149 -1.35 -13.57 -7.57
C ARG A 149 -0.73 -14.27 -8.77
N GLY A 150 0.45 -14.88 -8.61
CA GLY A 150 1.11 -15.69 -9.64
C GLY A 150 0.30 -16.92 -10.07
N ARG A 151 -0.56 -17.46 -9.18
CA ARG A 151 -1.55 -18.51 -9.47
C ARG A 151 -2.82 -18.00 -10.17
N GLY A 152 -2.90 -16.70 -10.48
CA GLY A 152 -4.09 -16.07 -11.06
C GLY A 152 -5.22 -15.83 -10.04
N LYS A 153 -4.99 -16.05 -8.74
CA LYS A 153 -5.96 -15.84 -7.65
C LYS A 153 -5.80 -14.44 -7.03
N ALA A 154 -5.99 -13.41 -7.85
CA ALA A 154 -5.79 -12.00 -7.44
C ALA A 154 -6.70 -11.56 -6.28
N GLU A 155 -7.94 -12.05 -6.23
CA GLU A 155 -8.90 -11.76 -5.15
C GLU A 155 -8.41 -12.30 -3.80
N LEU A 156 -7.89 -13.54 -3.80
CA LEU A 156 -7.32 -14.19 -2.62
C LEU A 156 -6.01 -13.52 -2.17
N SER A 157 -5.18 -13.08 -3.12
CA SER A 157 -3.98 -12.27 -2.85
C SER A 157 -4.32 -10.99 -2.08
N LEU A 158 -5.33 -10.25 -2.53
CA LEU A 158 -5.80 -9.02 -1.87
C LEU A 158 -6.36 -9.31 -0.47
N PHE A 159 -7.09 -10.41 -0.32
CA PHE A 159 -7.59 -10.85 0.98
C PHE A 159 -6.44 -11.14 1.95
N ILE A 160 -5.47 -11.97 1.56
CA ILE A 160 -4.31 -12.34 2.41
C ILE A 160 -3.54 -11.11 2.91
N THR A 161 -3.31 -10.13 2.03
CA THR A 161 -2.51 -8.94 2.39
C THR A 161 -3.18 -8.01 3.39
N ASN A 162 -4.51 -8.09 3.55
CA ASN A 162 -5.26 -7.12 4.35
C ASN A 162 -6.08 -7.77 5.48
N PHE A 163 -6.25 -9.09 5.44
CA PHE A 163 -7.05 -9.83 6.42
C PHE A 163 -6.58 -9.60 7.85
N ALA A 164 -5.27 -9.66 8.10
CA ALA A 164 -4.72 -9.44 9.44
C ALA A 164 -5.01 -8.01 9.96
N THR A 165 -4.97 -7.01 9.07
CA THR A 165 -5.28 -5.61 9.42
C THR A 165 -6.77 -5.40 9.69
N ILE A 166 -7.66 -6.12 9.01
CA ILE A 166 -9.12 -6.06 9.23
C ILE A 166 -9.53 -6.85 10.47
N LEU A 167 -8.88 -7.99 10.74
CA LEU A 167 -9.18 -8.82 11.90
C LEU A 167 -8.57 -8.30 13.19
N ALA A 168 -7.41 -7.66 13.17
CA ALA A 168 -6.76 -7.15 14.38
C ALA A 168 -7.70 -6.33 15.30
N PRO A 169 -8.51 -5.40 14.76
CA PRO A 169 -9.45 -4.58 15.53
C PRO A 169 -10.73 -5.34 15.88
N LEU A 170 -11.22 -6.23 15.02
CA LEU A 170 -12.40 -7.06 15.32
C LEU A 170 -12.10 -8.07 16.42
N GLY A 171 -10.93 -8.70 16.37
CA GLY A 171 -10.43 -9.56 17.44
C GLY A 171 -10.18 -8.74 18.69
N TYR A 172 -9.58 -7.55 18.59
CA TYR A 172 -9.47 -6.62 19.70
C TYR A 172 -10.83 -6.35 20.37
N LEU A 173 -11.88 -6.00 19.63
CA LEU A 173 -13.23 -5.80 20.20
C LEU A 173 -13.77 -7.02 20.96
N ALA A 174 -13.44 -8.22 20.48
CA ALA A 174 -13.86 -9.45 21.13
C ALA A 174 -13.14 -9.67 22.48
N VAL A 175 -11.89 -9.19 22.62
CA VAL A 175 -11.11 -9.29 23.86
C VAL A 175 -11.10 -8.00 24.69
N SER A 176 -11.53 -6.85 24.15
CA SER A 176 -11.50 -5.55 24.83
C SER A 176 -12.47 -5.46 26.00
N ILE A 177 -13.51 -6.30 26.00
CA ILE A 177 -14.42 -6.45 27.15
C ILE A 177 -13.68 -7.08 28.35
N LEU A 178 -12.57 -7.77 28.10
CA LEU A 178 -11.81 -8.55 29.08
C LEU A 178 -10.45 -7.93 29.44
N LEU A 179 -10.02 -6.89 28.71
CA LEU A 179 -8.69 -6.29 28.86
C LEU A 179 -8.80 -4.82 29.31
N PRO A 180 -7.92 -4.38 30.21
CA PRO A 180 -7.88 -2.97 30.61
C PRO A 180 -7.42 -2.08 29.45
N ALA A 181 -7.88 -0.82 29.43
CA ALA A 181 -7.70 0.13 28.33
C ALA A 181 -6.22 0.45 27.98
N HIS A 182 -5.26 0.12 28.85
CA HIS A 182 -3.83 0.29 28.56
C HIS A 182 -3.23 -0.88 27.76
N GLU A 183 -3.90 -2.03 27.65
CA GLU A 183 -3.42 -3.21 26.91
C GLU A 183 -3.89 -3.27 25.45
N VAL A 184 -4.61 -2.23 25.00
CA VAL A 184 -5.26 -2.16 23.68
C VAL A 184 -4.28 -2.34 22.53
N LEU A 185 -3.12 -1.67 22.61
CA LEU A 185 -2.09 -1.79 21.58
C LEU A 185 -1.50 -3.20 21.53
N THR A 186 -1.28 -3.82 22.70
CA THR A 186 -0.79 -5.20 22.80
C THR A 186 -1.77 -6.18 22.18
N ALA A 187 -3.06 -6.06 22.49
CA ALA A 187 -4.12 -6.89 21.93
C ALA A 187 -4.26 -6.71 20.40
N LEU A 188 -4.19 -5.48 19.89
CA LEU A 188 -4.22 -5.18 18.46
C LEU A 188 -3.01 -5.80 17.73
N VAL A 189 -1.81 -5.60 18.27
CA VAL A 189 -0.56 -6.15 17.70
C VAL A 189 -0.60 -7.68 17.72
N LEU A 190 -1.03 -8.28 18.83
CA LEU A 190 -1.12 -9.73 18.96
C LEU A 190 -2.15 -10.32 17.99
N THR A 191 -3.32 -9.71 17.88
CA THR A 191 -4.37 -10.17 16.94
C THR A 191 -3.90 -10.05 15.50
N HIS A 192 -3.18 -8.98 15.14
CA HIS A 192 -2.57 -8.84 13.81
C HIS A 192 -1.56 -9.97 13.53
N ILE A 193 -0.68 -10.27 14.49
CA ILE A 193 0.32 -11.33 14.38
C ILE A 193 -0.34 -12.70 14.26
N VAL A 194 -1.26 -13.04 15.16
CA VAL A 194 -1.93 -14.33 15.22
C VAL A 194 -2.78 -14.58 13.97
N SER A 195 -3.56 -13.59 13.53
CA SER A 195 -4.37 -13.72 12.30
C SER A 195 -3.50 -13.85 11.05
N GLY A 196 -2.37 -13.14 10.99
CA GLY A 196 -1.40 -13.29 9.91
C GLY A 196 -0.73 -14.66 9.88
N LEU A 197 -0.24 -15.14 11.02
CA LEU A 197 0.36 -16.49 11.13
C LEU A 197 -0.67 -17.58 10.86
N GLY A 198 -1.89 -17.43 11.34
CA GLY A 198 -3.01 -18.34 11.07
C GLY A 198 -3.26 -18.50 9.57
N LEU A 199 -3.27 -17.39 8.81
CA LEU A 199 -3.37 -17.45 7.35
C LEU A 199 -2.19 -18.22 6.73
N VAL A 200 -0.96 -17.91 7.13
CA VAL A 200 0.22 -18.62 6.62
C VAL A 200 0.11 -20.12 6.86
N MET A 201 -0.30 -20.55 8.07
CA MET A 201 -0.48 -21.96 8.43
C MET A 201 -1.58 -22.65 7.59
N ILE A 202 -2.75 -22.02 7.44
CA ILE A 202 -3.85 -22.55 6.62
C ILE A 202 -3.37 -22.75 5.17
N PHE A 203 -2.62 -21.81 4.62
CA PHE A 203 -2.11 -21.93 3.26
C PHE A 203 -1.00 -22.96 3.10
N MET A 204 -0.09 -23.06 4.08
CA MET A 204 0.94 -24.09 4.05
C MET A 204 0.35 -25.50 4.16
N SER A 205 -0.71 -25.69 4.95
CA SER A 205 -1.40 -26.99 5.10
C SER A 205 -2.17 -27.43 3.85
N THR A 206 -2.72 -26.49 3.08
CA THR A 206 -3.51 -26.76 1.87
C THR A 206 -2.69 -26.79 0.58
N SER A 207 -1.44 -26.29 0.63
CA SER A 207 -0.51 -26.32 -0.49
C SER A 207 0.22 -27.67 -0.56
N THR A 208 0.09 -28.42 -1.67
CA THR A 208 0.95 -29.58 -2.00
C THR A 208 2.42 -29.33 -1.66
N ARG A 209 3.06 -30.25 -0.92
CA ARG A 209 4.42 -30.21 -0.34
C ARG A 209 5.33 -29.09 -0.89
N VAL A 210 5.61 -28.09 -0.06
CA VAL A 210 6.68 -27.11 -0.31
C VAL A 210 8.01 -27.83 -0.13
N ASP A 211 8.77 -27.96 -1.22
CA ASP A 211 10.16 -28.43 -1.12
C ASP A 211 10.99 -27.27 -0.56
N LEU A 212 11.35 -27.31 0.73
CA LEU A 212 12.12 -26.27 1.42
C LEU A 212 13.63 -26.56 1.39
N SER A 213 14.15 -27.18 0.33
CA SER A 213 15.59 -27.41 0.17
C SER A 213 16.38 -26.10 0.20
N ALA A 214 17.11 -25.86 1.30
CA ALA A 214 17.95 -24.69 1.50
C ALA A 214 19.07 -24.56 0.45
N SER A 215 19.66 -25.68 0.02
CA SER A 215 20.71 -25.69 -1.00
C SER A 215 20.20 -25.24 -2.38
N ARG A 216 19.01 -25.69 -2.77
CA ARG A 216 18.35 -25.23 -4.01
C ARG A 216 17.95 -23.76 -3.93
N ALA A 217 17.42 -23.35 -2.78
CA ALA A 217 17.07 -21.95 -2.53
C ALA A 217 18.29 -21.04 -2.66
N LEU A 218 19.42 -21.38 -2.02
CA LEU A 218 20.65 -20.61 -2.10
C LEU A 218 21.19 -20.49 -3.53
N ALA A 219 21.18 -21.60 -4.28
CA ALA A 219 21.64 -21.61 -5.67
C ALA A 219 20.80 -20.66 -6.55
N LEU A 220 19.48 -20.65 -6.36
CA LEU A 220 18.57 -19.76 -7.07
C LEU A 220 18.74 -18.29 -6.65
N LEU A 221 18.97 -18.02 -5.35
CA LEU A 221 19.26 -16.68 -4.85
C LEU A 221 20.57 -16.13 -5.41
N LYS A 222 21.63 -16.94 -5.45
CA LYS A 222 22.92 -16.57 -6.06
C LYS A 222 22.83 -16.27 -7.55
N ALA A 223 21.86 -16.86 -8.25
CA ALA A 223 21.58 -16.60 -9.66
C ALA A 223 20.76 -15.32 -9.88
N MET A 224 20.30 -14.64 -8.83
CA MET A 224 19.60 -13.35 -8.94
C MET A 224 20.61 -12.19 -8.95
N SER A 225 20.34 -11.17 -9.76
CA SER A 225 21.10 -9.92 -9.71
C SER A 225 20.84 -9.20 -8.39
N PRO A 226 21.86 -8.91 -7.57
CA PRO A 226 21.68 -8.15 -6.33
C PRO A 226 21.18 -6.73 -6.59
N VAL A 227 21.54 -6.15 -7.74
CA VAL A 227 21.07 -4.83 -8.18
C VAL A 227 19.57 -4.83 -8.47
N ASP A 228 19.06 -5.89 -9.11
CA ASP A 228 17.62 -6.02 -9.38
C ASP A 228 16.82 -6.18 -8.08
N LEU A 229 17.33 -6.98 -7.13
CA LEU A 229 16.68 -7.16 -5.82
C LEU A 229 16.65 -5.85 -5.03
N ALA A 230 17.78 -5.14 -4.97
CA ALA A 230 17.88 -3.85 -4.30
C ALA A 230 16.95 -2.80 -4.94
N SER A 231 16.91 -2.72 -6.28
CA SER A 231 16.08 -1.76 -7.00
C SER A 231 14.58 -2.00 -6.76
N MET A 232 14.15 -3.27 -6.75
CA MET A 232 12.76 -3.64 -6.48
C MET A 232 12.37 -3.38 -5.01
N ALA A 233 13.27 -3.68 -4.08
CA ALA A 233 13.08 -3.35 -2.66
C ALA A 233 12.92 -1.83 -2.45
N LEU A 234 13.80 -1.04 -3.07
CA LEU A 234 13.73 0.43 -3.04
C LEU A 234 12.43 0.95 -3.66
N MET A 235 12.03 0.41 -4.81
CA MET A 235 10.75 0.79 -5.44
C MET A 235 9.57 0.55 -4.51
N ARG A 236 9.57 -0.57 -3.78
CA ARG A 236 8.51 -0.89 -2.81
C ARG A 236 8.50 0.06 -1.62
N VAL A 237 9.68 0.35 -1.06
CA VAL A 237 9.83 1.29 0.05
C VAL A 237 9.39 2.69 -0.37
N PHE A 238 9.82 3.18 -1.54
CA PHE A 238 9.45 4.53 -1.97
C PHE A 238 7.96 4.63 -2.39
N SER A 239 7.41 3.61 -3.06
CA SER A 239 6.05 3.63 -3.65
C SER A 239 4.93 3.80 -2.62
N GLY A 240 5.14 3.33 -1.38
CA GLY A 240 4.20 3.48 -0.27
C GLY A 240 4.79 4.15 0.97
N GLY A 241 6.10 4.33 1.04
CA GLY A 241 6.79 4.70 2.28
C GLY A 241 6.63 6.14 2.69
N ALA A 242 6.34 7.08 1.79
CA ALA A 242 6.21 8.49 2.13
C ALA A 242 5.21 8.76 3.28
N SER A 243 4.01 8.18 3.20
CA SER A 243 3.02 8.32 4.29
C SER A 243 3.42 7.57 5.55
N HIS A 244 4.05 6.40 5.42
CA HIS A 244 4.48 5.58 6.55
C HIS A 244 5.64 6.25 7.32
N VAL A 245 6.59 6.84 6.59
CA VAL A 245 7.68 7.63 7.14
C VAL A 245 7.14 8.87 7.85
N MET A 246 6.17 9.58 7.26
CA MET A 246 5.56 10.73 7.94
C MET A 246 4.84 10.33 9.25
N VAL A 247 4.13 9.19 9.27
CA VAL A 247 3.52 8.65 10.50
C VAL A 247 4.59 8.37 11.55
N LEU A 248 5.69 7.69 11.18
CA LEU A 248 6.78 7.39 12.11
C LEU A 248 7.54 8.64 12.57
N LEU A 249 7.66 9.67 11.74
CA LEU A 249 8.27 10.95 12.12
C LEU A 249 7.39 11.72 13.10
N ALA A 250 6.08 11.82 12.83
CA ALA A 250 5.13 12.45 13.75
C ALA A 250 5.12 11.75 15.12
N ALA A 251 5.14 10.42 15.10
CA ALA A 251 5.29 9.58 16.28
C ALA A 251 6.62 9.85 17.00
N GLY A 252 7.75 9.75 16.30
CA GLY A 252 9.10 9.92 16.85
C GLY A 252 9.41 11.29 17.45
N LEU A 253 8.60 12.30 17.12
CA LEU A 253 8.68 13.65 17.67
C LEU A 253 7.71 13.89 18.84
N GLY A 254 7.13 12.81 19.39
CA GLY A 254 6.32 12.87 20.61
C GLY A 254 4.87 13.31 20.38
N SER A 255 4.33 13.20 19.15
CA SER A 255 2.92 13.53 18.87
C SER A 255 2.15 12.33 18.30
N PRO A 256 1.67 11.41 19.15
CA PRO A 256 0.84 10.28 18.72
C PRO A 256 -0.47 10.74 18.06
N VAL A 257 -1.11 11.81 18.56
CA VAL A 257 -2.29 12.43 17.92
C VAL A 257 -1.99 12.86 16.47
N LEU A 258 -0.84 13.52 16.22
CA LEU A 258 -0.44 13.92 14.86
C LEU A 258 -0.19 12.68 13.98
N ALA A 259 0.46 11.65 14.51
CA ALA A 259 0.65 10.39 13.80
C ALA A 259 -0.71 9.76 13.42
N GLY A 260 -1.70 9.84 14.31
CA GLY A 260 -3.08 9.41 14.09
C GLY A 260 -3.75 10.20 12.96
N PHE A 261 -3.65 11.53 12.98
CA PHE A 261 -4.15 12.39 11.90
C PHE A 261 -3.51 12.04 10.56
N VAL A 262 -2.18 11.96 10.48
CA VAL A 262 -1.46 11.62 9.25
C VAL A 262 -1.90 10.26 8.72
N ALA A 263 -2.10 9.29 9.62
CA ALA A 263 -2.56 7.97 9.23
C ALA A 263 -3.98 7.96 8.69
N VAL A 264 -4.92 8.64 9.36
CA VAL A 264 -6.31 8.81 8.89
C VAL A 264 -6.32 9.49 7.52
N ALA A 265 -5.59 10.60 7.38
CA ALA A 265 -5.51 11.33 6.13
C ALA A 265 -4.88 10.48 5.00
N ALA A 266 -3.85 9.70 5.30
CA ALA A 266 -3.25 8.75 4.35
C ALA A 266 -4.21 7.64 3.93
N ARG A 267 -5.07 7.16 4.83
CA ARG A 267 -6.08 6.11 4.54
C ARG A 267 -7.25 6.65 3.73
N LEU A 268 -7.74 7.85 4.04
CA LEU A 268 -8.73 8.57 3.23
C LEU A 268 -8.18 8.83 1.82
N ALA A 269 -6.94 9.29 1.72
CA ALA A 269 -6.22 9.40 0.46
C ALA A 269 -6.02 8.05 -0.27
N GLY A 270 -5.99 6.94 0.47
CA GLY A 270 -5.94 5.58 -0.07
C GLY A 270 -7.20 5.18 -0.86
N LEU A 271 -8.35 5.83 -0.62
CA LEU A 271 -9.55 5.64 -1.43
C LEU A 271 -9.33 6.11 -2.87
N ALA A 272 -8.71 7.29 -3.04
CA ALA A 272 -8.34 7.81 -4.34
C ALA A 272 -7.37 6.87 -5.07
N ALA A 273 -6.33 6.39 -4.38
CA ALA A 273 -5.35 5.45 -4.96
C ALA A 273 -5.99 4.11 -5.35
N THR A 274 -7.00 3.65 -4.60
CA THR A 274 -7.77 2.45 -4.93
C THR A 274 -8.55 2.66 -6.21
N PHE A 275 -9.22 3.80 -6.37
CA PHE A 275 -9.94 4.15 -7.59
C PHE A 275 -9.00 4.25 -8.81
N THR A 276 -7.88 4.98 -8.70
CA THR A 276 -6.87 5.03 -9.78
C THR A 276 -6.35 3.64 -10.11
N GLY A 277 -6.13 2.77 -9.13
CA GLY A 277 -5.73 1.38 -9.35
C GLY A 277 -6.76 0.56 -10.12
N ILE A 278 -8.06 0.76 -9.85
CA ILE A 278 -9.18 0.14 -10.57
C ILE A 278 -9.17 0.59 -12.04
N VAL A 279 -9.04 1.90 -12.27
CA VAL A 279 -8.94 2.46 -13.63
C VAL A 279 -7.71 1.89 -14.35
N ASN A 280 -6.54 1.94 -13.73
CA ASN A 280 -5.30 1.46 -14.34
C ASN A 280 -5.37 -0.02 -14.75
N ALA A 281 -5.91 -0.88 -13.88
CA ALA A 281 -6.10 -2.30 -14.19
C ALA A 281 -7.04 -2.53 -15.38
N SER A 282 -8.00 -1.64 -15.59
CA SER A 282 -9.00 -1.74 -16.67
C SER A 282 -8.43 -1.37 -18.03
N PHE A 283 -7.58 -0.35 -18.05
CA PHE A 283 -6.99 0.17 -19.28
C PHE A 283 -5.68 -0.52 -19.64
N ALA A 284 -5.00 -1.21 -18.71
CA ALA A 284 -3.69 -1.83 -18.92
C ALA A 284 -3.57 -2.65 -20.22
N ARG A 285 -4.54 -3.54 -20.52
CA ARG A 285 -4.50 -4.35 -21.75
C ARG A 285 -4.65 -3.51 -23.02
N ARG A 286 -5.49 -2.47 -22.98
CA ARG A 286 -5.74 -1.58 -24.12
C ARG A 286 -4.52 -0.71 -24.38
N VAL A 287 -3.90 -0.19 -23.32
CA VAL A 287 -2.65 0.57 -23.37
C VAL A 287 -1.52 -0.28 -23.96
N GLY A 288 -1.39 -1.54 -23.53
CA GLY A 288 -0.42 -2.47 -24.12
C GLY A 288 -0.65 -2.77 -25.61
N ALA A 289 -1.90 -2.96 -26.02
CA ALA A 289 -2.24 -3.17 -27.44
C ALA A 289 -1.98 -1.91 -28.30
N ALA A 290 -2.17 -0.72 -27.72
CA ALA A 290 -1.97 0.56 -28.38
C ALA A 290 -0.52 1.05 -28.39
N GLN A 291 0.43 0.32 -27.78
CA GLN A 291 1.84 0.75 -27.67
C GLN A 291 2.49 1.07 -29.01
N LYS A 292 2.08 0.38 -30.10
CA LYS A 292 2.60 0.59 -31.45
C LYS A 292 1.91 1.74 -32.21
N PHE A 293 0.88 2.33 -31.63
CA PHE A 293 0.02 3.34 -32.27
C PHE A 293 -0.03 4.61 -31.41
N PRO A 294 0.91 5.56 -31.61
CA PRO A 294 1.09 6.72 -30.75
C PRO A 294 -0.18 7.55 -30.52
N ASP A 295 -1.00 7.75 -31.55
CA ASP A 295 -2.23 8.55 -31.44
C ASP A 295 -3.32 7.84 -30.63
N GLN A 296 -3.45 6.52 -30.78
CA GLN A 296 -4.35 5.72 -29.95
C GLN A 296 -3.89 5.72 -28.50
N LEU A 297 -2.57 5.65 -28.27
CA LEU A 297 -1.98 5.69 -26.95
C LEU A 297 -2.23 7.05 -26.26
N LYS A 298 -2.05 8.17 -26.98
CA LYS A 298 -2.38 9.52 -26.48
C LYS A 298 -3.86 9.66 -26.14
N ALA A 299 -4.76 9.17 -26.99
CA ALA A 299 -6.20 9.18 -26.73
C ALA A 299 -6.57 8.35 -25.50
N LEU A 300 -5.97 7.15 -25.36
CA LEU A 300 -6.15 6.32 -24.16
C LEU A 300 -5.59 6.99 -22.90
N PHE A 301 -4.46 7.68 -22.99
CA PHE A 301 -3.90 8.43 -21.87
C PHE A 301 -4.85 9.52 -21.40
N ALA A 302 -5.31 10.37 -22.33
CA ALA A 302 -6.27 11.45 -22.02
C ALA A 302 -7.58 10.91 -21.43
N LEU A 303 -8.13 9.83 -21.99
CA LEU A 303 -9.34 9.19 -21.47
C LEU A 303 -9.14 8.62 -20.06
N THR A 304 -8.02 7.93 -19.82
CA THR A 304 -7.71 7.33 -18.52
C THR A 304 -7.49 8.42 -17.46
N ALA A 305 -6.84 9.53 -17.83
CA ALA A 305 -6.65 10.71 -17.00
C ALA A 305 -7.98 11.38 -16.64
N ALA A 306 -8.86 11.59 -17.62
CA ALA A 306 -10.18 12.18 -17.40
C ALA A 306 -11.04 11.33 -16.45
N ILE A 307 -11.08 10.00 -16.65
CA ILE A 307 -11.83 9.08 -15.78
C ILE A 307 -11.25 9.07 -14.37
N SER A 308 -9.92 9.01 -14.24
CA SER A 308 -9.25 9.03 -12.93
C SER A 308 -9.52 10.34 -12.19
N PHE A 309 -9.41 11.47 -12.87
CA PHE A 309 -9.68 12.79 -12.31
C PHE A 309 -11.13 12.95 -11.87
N ALA A 310 -12.09 12.58 -12.72
CA ALA A 310 -13.50 12.66 -12.37
C ALA A 310 -13.84 11.77 -11.16
N GLY A 311 -13.39 10.52 -11.17
CA GLY A 311 -13.71 9.59 -10.08
C GLY A 311 -13.00 9.92 -8.76
N VAL A 312 -11.71 10.29 -8.80
CA VAL A 312 -11.01 10.77 -7.61
C VAL A 312 -11.61 12.10 -7.12
N GLY A 313 -11.97 13.00 -8.03
CA GLY A 313 -12.66 14.24 -7.72
C GLY A 313 -13.96 13.99 -6.95
N VAL A 314 -14.82 13.11 -7.44
CA VAL A 314 -16.06 12.71 -6.75
C VAL A 314 -15.80 12.11 -5.38
N LEU A 315 -14.76 11.29 -5.21
CA LEU A 315 -14.42 10.67 -3.92
C LEU A 315 -13.84 11.67 -2.92
N MET A 316 -13.04 12.63 -3.38
CA MET A 316 -12.34 13.59 -2.52
C MET A 316 -13.15 14.87 -2.27
N LEU A 317 -14.15 15.17 -3.10
CA LEU A 317 -15.01 16.36 -2.96
C LEU A 317 -15.71 16.44 -1.60
N PRO A 318 -16.29 15.37 -1.04
CA PRO A 318 -16.86 15.43 0.31
C PRO A 318 -15.83 15.79 1.38
N ILE A 319 -14.60 15.31 1.25
CA ILE A 319 -13.50 15.62 2.18
C ILE A 319 -13.09 17.09 2.06
N LEU A 320 -13.13 17.65 0.83
CA LEU A 320 -12.87 19.07 0.59
C LEU A 320 -13.95 19.96 1.21
N LEU A 321 -15.23 19.59 1.05
CA LEU A 321 -16.36 20.41 1.50
C LEU A 321 -16.65 20.28 2.99
N PHE A 322 -16.43 19.10 3.57
CA PHE A 322 -16.80 18.79 4.95
C PHE A 322 -15.67 18.10 5.73
N PRO A 323 -14.45 18.68 5.77
CA PRO A 323 -13.30 18.03 6.40
C PRO A 323 -13.54 17.70 7.87
N ASP A 324 -14.24 18.57 8.61
CA ASP A 324 -14.49 18.41 10.04
C ASP A 324 -15.42 17.22 10.34
N GLN A 325 -16.38 16.94 9.45
CA GLN A 325 -17.23 15.74 9.58
C GLN A 325 -16.40 14.47 9.43
N PHE A 326 -15.44 14.46 8.50
CA PHE A 326 -14.52 13.34 8.37
C PHE A 326 -13.61 13.20 9.57
N LEU A 327 -13.06 14.29 10.12
CA LEU A 327 -12.22 14.24 11.32
C LEU A 327 -13.00 13.76 12.56
N ALA A 328 -14.26 14.17 12.70
CA ALA A 328 -15.14 13.75 13.79
C ALA A 328 -15.38 12.23 13.80
N LEU A 329 -15.45 11.58 12.63
CA LEU A 329 -15.59 10.12 12.52
C LEU A 329 -14.42 9.34 13.13
N PHE A 330 -13.26 9.95 13.31
CA PHE A 330 -12.08 9.31 13.89
C PHE A 330 -11.73 9.84 15.28
N ALA A 331 -12.60 10.67 15.87
CA ALA A 331 -12.35 11.36 17.14
C ALA A 331 -10.96 12.03 17.19
N VAL A 332 -10.52 12.60 16.07
CA VAL A 332 -9.24 13.33 16.01
C VAL A 332 -9.35 14.52 16.95
N SER A 333 -8.38 14.68 17.87
CA SER A 333 -8.43 15.73 18.88
C SER A 333 -8.61 17.12 18.24
N PRO A 334 -9.56 17.94 18.71
CA PRO A 334 -9.73 19.31 18.24
C PRO A 334 -8.51 20.20 18.53
N GLU A 335 -7.58 19.73 19.36
CA GLU A 335 -6.31 20.41 19.68
C GLU A 335 -5.35 20.46 18.49
N LEU A 336 -5.52 19.61 17.46
CA LEU A 336 -4.76 19.72 16.22
C LEU A 336 -5.23 20.92 15.40
N ALA A 337 -4.66 22.08 15.70
CA ALA A 337 -4.87 23.31 14.95
C ALA A 337 -4.68 23.05 13.44
N ASN A 338 -5.65 23.52 12.64
CA ASN A 338 -5.66 23.42 11.19
C ASN A 338 -5.72 21.98 10.62
N ALA A 339 -6.16 20.97 11.39
CA ALA A 339 -6.34 19.61 10.87
C ALA A 339 -7.32 19.55 9.67
N GLY A 340 -8.42 20.31 9.74
CA GLY A 340 -9.40 20.39 8.65
C GLY A 340 -8.79 20.93 7.35
N LEU A 341 -8.02 22.02 7.45
CA LEU A 341 -7.28 22.60 6.32
C LEU A 341 -6.22 21.62 5.78
N GLY A 342 -5.48 20.93 6.66
CA GLY A 342 -4.52 19.90 6.25
C GLY A 342 -5.18 18.76 5.48
N LEU A 343 -6.37 18.32 5.91
CA LEU A 343 -7.13 17.29 5.22
C LEU A 343 -7.62 17.76 3.84
N GLN A 344 -8.07 19.01 3.72
CA GLN A 344 -8.44 19.62 2.43
C GLN A 344 -7.25 19.71 1.47
N ILE A 345 -6.09 20.16 1.96
CA ILE A 345 -4.85 20.23 1.17
C ILE A 345 -4.49 18.85 0.62
N LEU A 346 -4.53 17.81 1.47
CA LEU A 346 -4.25 16.44 1.03
C LEU A 346 -5.28 15.91 0.03
N ALA A 347 -6.56 16.21 0.22
CA ALA A 347 -7.61 15.85 -0.73
C ALA A 347 -7.39 16.52 -2.09
N GLY A 348 -7.08 17.82 -2.11
CA GLY A 348 -6.73 18.56 -3.32
C GLY A 348 -5.48 17.99 -4.00
N ALA A 349 -4.44 17.70 -3.24
CA ALA A 349 -3.22 17.06 -3.74
C ALA A 349 -3.52 15.71 -4.39
N ARG A 350 -4.47 14.93 -3.87
CA ARG A 350 -4.87 13.63 -4.45
C ARG A 350 -5.65 13.78 -5.74
N ILE A 351 -6.50 14.79 -5.85
CA ILE A 351 -7.17 15.13 -7.10
C ILE A 351 -6.13 15.48 -8.17
N ILE A 352 -5.17 16.36 -7.86
CA ILE A 352 -4.09 16.72 -8.77
C ILE A 352 -3.25 15.48 -9.13
N ARG A 353 -2.85 14.68 -8.14
CA ARG A 353 -2.09 13.44 -8.34
C ARG A 353 -2.81 12.45 -9.24
N SER A 354 -4.14 12.41 -9.25
CA SER A 354 -4.88 11.45 -10.09
C SER A 354 -4.59 11.62 -11.59
N LEU A 355 -4.24 12.83 -12.03
CA LEU A 355 -3.76 13.10 -13.40
C LEU A 355 -2.40 12.45 -13.65
N ALA A 356 -1.53 12.49 -12.64
CA ALA A 356 -0.21 11.89 -12.71
C ALA A 356 -0.21 10.36 -12.50
N GLY A 357 -1.09 9.81 -11.67
CA GLY A 357 -1.17 8.37 -11.38
C GLY A 357 -1.62 7.50 -12.57
N VAL A 358 -2.10 8.13 -13.64
CA VAL A 358 -2.27 7.49 -14.94
C VAL A 358 -0.92 7.26 -15.63
N SER A 359 0.04 8.14 -15.41
CA SER A 359 1.40 8.02 -15.96
C SER A 359 2.11 6.77 -15.48
N ASP A 360 1.89 6.34 -14.24
CA ASP A 360 2.48 5.11 -13.68
C ASP A 360 2.15 3.89 -14.56
N LEU A 361 0.88 3.75 -14.98
CA LEU A 361 0.46 2.68 -15.87
C LEU A 361 1.21 2.74 -17.21
N PHE A 362 1.27 3.92 -17.83
CA PHE A 362 1.86 4.08 -19.15
C PHE A 362 3.37 3.90 -19.11
N LEU A 363 4.05 4.45 -18.10
CA LEU A 363 5.48 4.24 -17.89
C LEU A 363 5.82 2.76 -17.69
N LEU A 364 5.00 2.04 -16.91
CA LEU A 364 5.18 0.60 -16.70
C LEU A 364 4.98 -0.20 -17.99
N VAL A 365 3.89 0.05 -18.74
CA VAL A 365 3.59 -0.66 -19.99
C VAL A 365 4.65 -0.33 -21.07
N LEU A 366 5.13 0.91 -21.12
CA LEU A 366 6.17 1.33 -22.07
C LEU A 366 7.60 0.89 -21.68
N GLY A 367 7.75 0.11 -20.60
CA GLY A 367 9.05 -0.40 -20.16
C GLY A 367 9.95 0.67 -19.53
N ARG A 368 9.39 1.80 -19.09
CA ARG A 368 10.10 2.94 -18.49
C ARG A 368 9.90 3.02 -16.98
N ALA A 369 9.85 1.86 -16.31
CA ALA A 369 9.71 1.75 -14.87
C ALA A 369 10.81 2.50 -14.08
N TYR A 370 12.00 2.70 -14.68
CA TYR A 370 13.07 3.47 -14.07
C TYR A 370 12.70 4.95 -13.85
N ILE A 371 11.87 5.53 -14.72
CA ILE A 371 11.38 6.91 -14.56
C ILE A 371 10.45 6.98 -13.36
N GLU A 372 9.59 5.97 -13.19
CA GLU A 372 8.68 5.88 -12.05
C GLU A 372 9.44 5.71 -10.73
N LEU A 373 10.49 4.89 -10.72
CA LEU A 373 11.40 4.77 -9.58
C LEU A 373 12.06 6.10 -9.24
N MET A 374 12.58 6.81 -10.25
CA MET A 374 13.19 8.13 -10.08
C MET A 374 12.19 9.16 -9.56
N ALA A 375 10.97 9.18 -10.09
CA ALA A 375 9.89 10.07 -9.67
C ALA A 375 9.50 9.82 -8.21
N THR A 376 9.40 8.55 -7.81
CA THR A 376 9.10 8.17 -6.44
C THR A 376 10.24 8.55 -5.48
N PHE A 377 11.49 8.34 -5.88
CA PHE A 377 12.67 8.75 -5.11
C PHE A 377 12.72 10.27 -4.93
N LEU A 378 12.54 11.04 -6.00
CA LEU A 378 12.54 12.51 -5.93
C LEU A 378 11.36 13.06 -5.14
N GLY A 379 10.20 12.40 -5.20
CA GLY A 379 9.08 12.68 -4.30
C GLY A 379 9.44 12.42 -2.84
N PHE A 380 10.19 11.36 -2.53
CA PHE A 380 10.69 11.09 -1.19
C PHE A 380 11.73 12.13 -0.73
N VAL A 381 12.67 12.53 -1.59
CA VAL A 381 13.61 13.62 -1.29
C VAL A 381 12.86 14.92 -0.98
N ALA A 382 11.82 15.25 -1.76
CA ALA A 382 10.99 16.41 -1.52
C ALA A 382 10.23 16.34 -0.18
N LEU A 383 9.78 15.14 0.23
CA LEU A 383 9.22 14.92 1.56
C LEU A 383 10.24 15.25 2.65
N VAL A 384 11.44 14.68 2.57
CA VAL A 384 12.49 14.90 3.57
C VAL A 384 12.84 16.37 3.68
N MET A 385 13.08 17.05 2.55
CA MET A 385 13.39 18.48 2.54
C MET A 385 12.27 19.33 3.15
N THR A 386 11.01 19.07 2.79
CA THR A 386 9.89 19.87 3.32
C THR A 386 9.62 19.61 4.79
N VAL A 387 9.75 18.37 5.26
CA VAL A 387 9.68 18.05 6.70
C VAL A 387 10.79 18.76 7.48
N SER A 388 11.99 18.90 6.93
CA SER A 388 13.08 19.64 7.58
C SER A 388 12.85 21.16 7.64
N LEU A 389 12.02 21.72 6.76
CA LEU A 389 11.76 23.15 6.66
C LEU A 389 10.49 23.61 7.36
N LEU A 390 9.53 22.71 7.56
CA LEU A 390 8.20 23.02 8.11
C LEU A 390 8.05 22.53 9.55
N PRO A 391 7.27 23.25 10.38
CA PRO A 391 6.99 22.82 11.74
C PRO A 391 6.15 21.53 11.74
N VAL A 392 6.43 20.65 12.70
CA VAL A 392 5.79 19.34 12.84
C VAL A 392 4.38 19.52 13.41
N THR A 393 3.46 19.84 12.51
CA THR A 393 2.06 20.17 12.76
C THR A 393 1.19 19.44 11.73
N ALA A 394 -0.14 19.39 11.93
CA ALA A 394 -1.05 18.80 10.94
C ALA A 394 -0.91 19.46 9.56
N LEU A 395 -0.78 20.79 9.53
CA LEU A 395 -0.58 21.56 8.31
C LEU A 395 0.79 21.30 7.69
N GLY A 396 1.87 21.30 8.48
CA GLY A 396 3.22 21.00 8.01
C GLY A 396 3.30 19.60 7.39
N ALA A 397 2.73 18.59 8.07
CA ALA A 397 2.65 17.22 7.56
C ALA A 397 1.87 17.13 6.24
N ALA A 398 0.72 17.82 6.15
CA ALA A 398 -0.11 17.87 4.96
C ALA A 398 0.62 18.50 3.77
N ILE A 399 1.31 19.62 4.00
CA ILE A 399 2.10 20.31 2.97
C ILE A 399 3.26 19.43 2.52
N SER A 400 4.04 18.85 3.43
CA SER A 400 5.18 18.01 3.07
C SER A 400 4.77 16.78 2.25
N LEU A 401 3.68 16.11 2.64
CA LEU A 401 3.11 15.01 1.86
C LEU A 401 2.57 15.48 0.50
N THR A 402 1.95 16.66 0.45
CA THR A 402 1.44 17.24 -0.80
C THR A 402 2.57 17.56 -1.77
N VAL A 403 3.64 18.20 -1.31
CA VAL A 403 4.82 18.48 -2.15
C VAL A 403 5.45 17.19 -2.65
N SER A 404 5.63 16.20 -1.77
CA SER A 404 6.12 14.86 -2.14
C SER A 404 5.28 14.23 -3.27
N VAL A 405 3.96 14.30 -3.11
CA VAL A 405 2.99 13.78 -4.08
C VAL A 405 3.03 14.54 -5.41
N ILE A 406 3.12 15.86 -5.38
CA ILE A 406 3.18 16.72 -6.57
C ILE A 406 4.49 16.49 -7.33
N VAL A 407 5.63 16.48 -6.64
CA VAL A 407 6.94 16.24 -7.26
C VAL A 407 6.97 14.87 -7.94
N HIS A 408 6.54 13.82 -7.24
CA HIS A 408 6.37 12.49 -7.83
C HIS A 408 5.50 12.57 -9.08
N GLY A 409 4.30 13.16 -8.96
CA GLY A 409 3.35 13.21 -10.05
C GLY A 409 3.83 13.98 -11.28
N LEU A 410 4.50 15.12 -11.08
CA LEU A 410 5.06 15.93 -12.17
C LEU A 410 6.12 15.16 -12.95
N ILE A 411 7.04 14.50 -12.27
CA ILE A 411 8.11 13.74 -12.92
C ILE A 411 7.54 12.55 -13.68
N SER A 412 6.61 11.80 -13.08
CA SER A 412 5.94 10.69 -13.78
C SER A 412 5.14 11.18 -14.99
N GLY A 413 4.43 12.30 -14.87
CA GLY A 413 3.68 12.92 -15.96
C GLY A 413 4.55 13.37 -17.14
N LEU A 414 5.62 14.11 -16.86
CA LEU A 414 6.60 14.53 -17.87
C LEU A 414 7.30 13.33 -18.52
N GLY A 415 7.59 12.30 -17.71
CA GLY A 415 8.10 11.02 -18.16
C GLY A 415 7.19 10.35 -19.18
N ALA A 416 5.89 10.20 -18.86
CA ALA A 416 4.92 9.61 -19.78
C ALA A 416 4.77 10.45 -21.05
N TRP A 417 4.66 11.77 -20.92
CA TRP A 417 4.51 12.68 -22.06
C TRP A 417 5.69 12.62 -23.03
N SER A 418 6.93 12.67 -22.53
CA SER A 418 8.14 12.55 -23.36
C SER A 418 8.24 11.19 -24.05
N SER A 419 7.62 10.15 -23.47
CA SER A 419 7.58 8.81 -24.05
C SER A 419 6.71 8.72 -25.30
N PHE A 420 5.67 9.56 -25.42
CA PHE A 420 4.82 9.62 -26.60
C PHE A 420 5.45 10.34 -27.79
N HIS A 421 6.53 11.10 -27.57
CA HIS A 421 7.15 11.97 -28.58
C HIS A 421 8.49 11.43 -29.08
N ARG A 422 9.10 10.45 -28.41
CA ARG A 422 10.25 9.73 -28.97
C ARG A 422 9.73 8.70 -29.98
N LYS A 423 10.17 8.81 -31.24
CA LYS A 423 10.02 7.73 -32.22
C LYS A 423 10.69 6.48 -31.64
N ILE A 424 9.92 5.41 -31.50
CA ILE A 424 10.41 4.06 -31.16
C ILE A 424 11.10 3.48 -32.38
#